data_AF-A0A6J4L6L6-F1
#
_entry.id   AF-A0A6J4L6L6-F1
#
_cell.length_a   1.000
_cell.length_b   1.000
_cell.length_c   1.000
_cell.angle_alpha   90.00
_cell.angle_beta   90.00
_cell.angle_gamma   90.00
#
_symmetry.space_group_name_H-M   'P 1'
#
loop_
_entity.id
_entity.type
_entity.pdbx_description
1 polymer ?
#
loop_
_entity_poly.entity_id
_entity_poly.type
_entity_poly.pdbx_seq_one_letter_code
_entity_poly.pdbx_strand_id
1 'polypeptide(L)' 'MLAGTVAGLLARGAGLDQAACWGTHLHAAAGDRLAARLGPLGFLARDLLSELPLLLVELSA' A
#
# COMPACT_ATOMS: atom_id res chain seq x y z
N MET A 1 1.75 3.51 -6.45
CA MET A 1 0.38 3.11 -6.81
C MET A 1 -0.54 3.32 -5.63
N LEU A 2 -1.39 4.35 -5.69
CA LEU A 2 -2.35 4.70 -4.63
C LEU A 2 -3.79 4.40 -5.08
N ALA A 3 -4.17 4.87 -6.27
CA ALA A 3 -5.52 4.68 -6.81
C ALA A 3 -5.94 3.21 -6.87
N GLY A 4 -5.04 2.31 -7.29
CA GLY A 4 -5.30 0.87 -7.32
C GLY A 4 -5.53 0.27 -5.92
N THR A 5 -4.78 0.72 -4.91
CA THR A 5 -4.95 0.28 -3.52
C THR A 5 -6.30 0.75 -2.96
N VAL A 6 -6.66 2.03 -3.18
CA VAL A 6 -7.96 2.57 -2.79
C VAL A 6 -9.09 1.80 -3.48
N ALA A 7 -9.02 1.60 -4.79
CA ALA A 7 -10.02 0.86 -5.55
C ALA A 7 -10.15 -0.59 -5.07
N GLY A 8 -9.04 -1.26 -4.75
CA GLY A 8 -9.04 -2.62 -4.21
C GLY A 8 -9.71 -2.72 -2.83
N LEU A 9 -9.47 -1.74 -1.95
CA LEU A 9 -10.15 -1.67 -0.64
C LEU A 9 -11.65 -1.42 -0.80
N LEU A 10 -12.05 -0.51 -1.69
CA LEU A 10 -13.45 -0.27 -2.02
C LEU A 10 -14.13 -1.52 -2.58
N ALA A 11 -13.46 -2.23 -3.50
CA ALA A 11 -13.96 -3.48 -4.06
C ALA A 11 -14.14 -4.58 -3.00
N ARG A 12 -13.45 -4.49 -1.87
CA ARG A 12 -13.58 -5.40 -0.71
C ARG A 12 -14.61 -4.93 0.33
N GLY A 13 -15.34 -3.85 0.06
CA GLY A 13 -16.41 -3.35 0.91
C GLY A 13 -15.98 -2.34 1.98
N ALA A 14 -14.74 -1.81 1.91
CA ALA A 14 -14.36 -0.69 2.78
C ALA A 14 -15.18 0.57 2.45
N GLY A 15 -15.51 1.37 3.48
CA GLY A 15 -16.09 2.70 3.29
C GLY A 15 -15.14 3.65 2.56
N LEU A 16 -15.66 4.73 1.98
CA LEU A 16 -14.85 5.71 1.24
C LEU A 16 -13.74 6.33 2.09
N ASP A 17 -14.07 6.68 3.33
CA ASP A 17 -13.16 7.22 4.34
C ASP A 17 -12.06 6.20 4.69
N GLN A 18 -12.45 4.96 4.95
CA GLN A 18 -11.52 3.88 5.28
C GLN A 18 -10.60 3.56 4.09
N ALA A 19 -11.15 3.45 2.89
CA ALA A 19 -10.37 3.15 1.70
C ALA A 19 -9.36 4.25 1.36
N ALA A 20 -9.74 5.53 1.52
CA ALA A 20 -8.82 6.65 1.32
C ALA A 20 -7.70 6.68 2.37
N CYS A 21 -8.07 6.50 3.64
CA CYS A 21 -7.13 6.54 4.75
C CYS A 21 -6.14 5.35 4.69
N TRP A 22 -6.66 4.12 4.66
CA TRP A 22 -5.85 2.91 4.59
C TRP A 22 -5.10 2.76 3.26
N GLY A 23 -5.69 3.18 2.14
CA GLY A 23 -5.01 3.15 0.84
C GLY A 23 -3.77 4.05 0.82
N THR A 24 -3.86 5.24 1.43
CA THR A 24 -2.72 6.18 1.56
C THR A 24 -1.68 5.64 2.53
N HIS A 25 -2.10 5.12 3.69
CA HIS A 25 -1.20 4.52 4.67
C HIS A 25 -0.42 3.34 4.08
N LEU A 26 -1.10 2.39 3.45
CA LEU A 26 -0.48 1.23 2.80
C LEU A 26 0.50 1.65 1.69
N HIS A 27 0.16 2.67 0.91
CA HIS A 27 1.04 3.20 -0.14
C HIS A 27 2.34 3.76 0.44
N ALA A 28 2.25 4.58 1.50
CA ALA A 28 3.41 5.14 2.18
C ALA A 28 4.27 4.05 2.83
N ALA A 29 3.65 3.14 3.59
CA ALA A 29 4.36 2.05 4.28
C ALA A 29 5.11 1.12 3.31
N ALA A 30 4.52 0.83 2.13
CA ALA A 30 5.21 0.08 1.08
C ALA A 30 6.44 0.85 0.54
N GLY A 31 6.31 2.16 0.35
CA GLY A 31 7.41 3.03 -0.02
C GLY A 31 8.53 3.04 1.01
N ASP A 32 8.19 3.15 2.29
CA ASP A 32 9.17 3.16 3.39
C ASP A 32 9.95 1.84 3.46
N ARG A 33 9.27 0.70 3.30
CA ARG A 33 9.92 -0.63 3.25
C ARG A 33 10.90 -0.76 2.10
N LEU A 34 10.49 -0.32 0.91
CA LEU A 34 11.33 -0.38 -0.27
C LEU A 34 12.51 0.59 -0.17
N ALA A 35 12.30 1.79 0.38
CA ALA A 35 13.35 2.76 0.62
C ALA A 35 14.38 2.24 1.63
N ALA A 36 13.93 1.59 2.70
CA ALA A 36 14.82 0.95 3.68
C ALA A 36 15.65 -0.20 3.07
N ARG A 37 15.10 -0.93 2.09
CA ARG A 37 15.77 -2.09 1.47
C ARG A 37 16.64 -1.75 0.26
N LEU A 38 16.23 -0.78 -0.55
CA LEU A 38 16.80 -0.50 -1.88
C LEU A 38 17.30 0.95 -2.04
N GLY A 39 17.10 1.79 -1.02
CA GLY A 39 17.34 3.22 -1.10
C GLY A 39 16.16 4.00 -1.72
N PRO A 40 16.11 5.33 -1.54
CA PRO A 40 14.94 6.16 -1.84
C PRO A 40 14.62 6.33 -3.33
N LEU A 41 15.56 6.00 -4.23
CA LEU A 41 15.40 6.12 -5.69
C LEU A 41 15.54 4.77 -6.42
N GLY A 42 15.59 3.66 -5.67
CA GLY A 42 15.91 2.34 -6.21
C GLY A 42 14.72 1.51 -6.69
N PHE A 43 13.49 1.98 -6.51
CA PHE A 43 12.28 1.20 -6.79
C PHE A 43 11.25 1.98 -7.61
N LEU A 44 10.42 1.23 -8.32
CA LEU A 44 9.39 1.70 -9.21
C LEU A 44 8.01 1.54 -8.60
N ALA A 45 7.03 2.20 -9.18
CA ALA A 45 5.64 2.13 -8.70
C ALA A 45 5.07 0.69 -8.66
N ARG A 46 5.57 -0.21 -9.50
CA ARG A 46 5.18 -1.63 -9.53
C ARG A 46 5.76 -2.43 -8.37
N ASP A 47 6.91 -2.01 -7.83
CA ASP A 47 7.59 -2.75 -6.76
C ASP A 47 6.81 -2.62 -5.45
N LEU A 48 6.05 -1.53 -5.27
CA LEU A 48 5.11 -1.38 -4.14
C LEU A 48 4.03 -2.47 -4.14
N LEU A 49 3.68 -3.03 -5.29
CA LEU A 49 2.62 -4.05 -5.36
C LEU A 49 3.03 -5.34 -4.66
N SER A 50 4.33 -5.65 -4.60
CA SER A 50 4.85 -6.81 -3.88
C SER A 50 4.78 -6.65 -2.35
N GLU A 51 4.78 -5.41 -1.84
CA GLU A 51 4.68 -5.13 -0.40
C GLU A 51 3.23 -5.12 0.10
N LEU A 52 2.26 -4.77 -0.77
CA LEU A 52 0.85 -4.58 -0.38
C LEU A 52 0.22 -5.81 0.29
N PRO A 53 0.31 -7.05 -0.25
CA PRO A 53 -0.27 -8.22 0.42
C PRO A 53 0.35 -8.50 1.80
N LEU A 54 1.65 -8.25 1.94
CA LEU A 54 2.37 -8.48 3.20
C LEU A 54 1.91 -7.50 4.28
N LEU A 55 1.82 -6.21 3.94
CA LEU A 55 1.31 -5.18 4.83
C LEU A 55 -0.16 -5.41 5.22
N LEU A 56 -1.00 -5.86 4.28
CA LEU A 56 -2.39 -6.19 4.58
C LEU A 56 -2.51 -7.33 5.60
N VAL A 57 -1.68 -8.37 5.50
CA VAL A 57 -1.65 -9.47 6.49
C VAL A 57 -1.19 -8.94 7.85
N GLU A 58 -0.08 -8.21 7.88
CA GLU A 58 0.49 -7.66 9.11
C GLU A 58 -0.46 -6.70 9.85
N LEU A 59 -1.16 -5.84 9.14
CA LEU A 59 -2.12 -4.89 9.72
C LEU A 59 -3.48 -5.51 10.04
N SER A 60 -3.72 -6.76 9.64
CA SER A 60 -4.93 -7.51 9.98
C SER A 60 -4.79 -8.40 11.22
N ALA A 61 -3.59 -8.47 11.78
CA ALA A 61 -3.28 -9.17 13.03
C ALA A 61 -3.54 -8.27 14.25
#